data_AF-A0AAU8AGY4-F1
#
_entry.id   AF-A0AAU8AGY4-F1
#
_cell.length_a   1.000
_cell.length_b   1.000
_cell.length_c   1.000
_cell.angle_alpha   90.00
_cell.angle_beta   90.00
_cell.angle_gamma   90.00
#
_symmetry.space_group_name_H-M   'P 1'
#
loop_
_entity.id
_entity.type
_entity.pdbx_description
1 polymer ?
#
loop_
_entity_poly.entity_id
_entity_poly.type
_entity_poly.pdbx_seq_one_letter_code
_entity_poly.pdbx_strand_id
1 'polypeptide(L)'
;MKPNFHQLVEGALCAVATEEPIFQSEASLQRALASQLKTMTPLLDVQTEVRLFDNRNTSADIVLGFRGWKHVVELKYPKQKLLWTAPDGEIFDLRFGANDLYRHGILMKIARVEEFIAALPQTTGSVVALTNTAALWKTPKPTGCDAEFNLGDGALVTGDLDWAPHTAEKIVASYGRVPAFRGRYLARWSPYSDFHVKNGEFRYLAVSIVDGSEETS
;
A
#
# COMPACT_ATOMS: atom_id res chain seq x y z
N MET A 1 18.68 -5.29 -19.16
CA MET A 1 17.99 -6.01 -18.07
C MET A 1 16.94 -5.07 -17.50
N LYS A 2 15.71 -5.54 -17.27
CA LYS A 2 14.64 -4.75 -16.61
C LYS A 2 15.04 -4.54 -15.14
N PRO A 3 14.89 -3.34 -14.57
CA PRO A 3 15.15 -3.15 -13.15
C PRO A 3 14.13 -3.90 -12.30
N ASN A 4 14.54 -4.34 -11.12
CA ASN A 4 13.60 -4.84 -10.13
C ASN A 4 12.85 -3.66 -9.50
N PHE A 5 11.70 -3.31 -10.09
CA PHE A 5 10.91 -2.16 -9.66
C PHE A 5 10.45 -2.24 -8.20
N HIS A 6 10.12 -3.43 -7.70
CA HIS A 6 9.69 -3.60 -6.32
C HIS A 6 10.82 -3.26 -5.34
N GLN A 7 12.03 -3.76 -5.60
CA GLN A 7 13.21 -3.42 -4.80
C GLN A 7 13.55 -1.92 -4.86
N LEU A 8 13.30 -1.26 -5.99
CA LEU A 8 13.46 0.20 -6.09
C LEU A 8 12.44 0.95 -5.21
N VAL A 9 11.20 0.48 -5.15
CA VAL A 9 10.16 1.06 -4.28
C VAL A 9 10.54 0.89 -2.81
N GLU A 10 10.95 -0.30 -2.39
CA GLU A 10 11.43 -0.54 -1.01
C GLU A 10 12.66 0.32 -0.68
N GLY A 11 13.64 0.38 -1.58
CA GLY A 11 14.83 1.21 -1.41
C GLY A 11 14.49 2.70 -1.30
N ALA A 12 13.53 3.19 -2.09
CA ALA A 12 13.04 4.56 -2.00
C ALA A 12 12.31 4.82 -0.68
N LEU A 13 11.48 3.90 -0.20
CA LEU A 13 10.85 4.02 1.13
C LEU A 13 11.89 4.13 2.25
N CYS A 14 12.94 3.31 2.21
CA CYS A 14 14.03 3.37 3.18
C CYS A 14 14.77 4.73 3.14
N ALA A 15 15.01 5.29 1.96
CA ALA A 15 15.63 6.60 1.83
C ALA A 15 14.71 7.71 2.33
N VAL A 16 13.43 7.70 1.92
CA VAL A 16 12.43 8.68 2.39
C VAL A 16 12.28 8.62 3.91
N ALA A 17 12.33 7.44 4.53
CA ALA A 17 12.24 7.32 5.99
C ALA A 17 13.31 8.12 6.75
N THR A 18 14.48 8.34 6.14
CA THR A 18 15.57 9.14 6.74
C THR A 18 15.35 10.64 6.65
N GLU A 19 14.61 11.10 5.63
CA GLU A 19 14.40 12.52 5.33
C GLU A 19 13.04 13.01 5.83
N GLU A 20 11.99 12.21 5.61
CA GLU A 20 10.60 12.48 5.98
C GLU A 20 10.02 11.26 6.75
N PRO A 21 10.27 11.16 8.08
CA PRO A 21 9.86 10.01 8.88
C PRO A 21 8.36 9.97 9.20
N ILE A 22 7.60 11.01 8.86
CA ILE A 22 6.15 11.13 9.10
C ILE A 22 5.52 12.07 8.07
N PHE A 23 4.28 11.78 7.68
CA PHE A 23 3.53 12.61 6.74
C PHE A 23 2.20 13.10 7.31
N GLN A 24 1.77 14.28 6.88
CA GLN A 24 0.43 14.80 7.17
C GLN A 24 -0.66 14.05 6.37
N SER A 25 -0.35 13.60 5.15
CA SER A 25 -1.33 13.05 4.20
C SER A 25 -0.74 11.98 3.28
N GLU A 26 -1.61 11.15 2.68
CA GLU A 26 -1.24 10.16 1.65
C GLU A 26 -0.64 10.86 0.41
N ALA A 27 -1.16 12.04 0.04
CA ALA A 27 -0.61 12.85 -1.05
C ALA A 27 0.81 13.40 -0.75
N SER A 28 1.12 13.70 0.52
CA SER A 28 2.49 14.06 0.91
C SER A 28 3.43 12.86 0.78
N LEU A 29 3.03 11.67 1.25
CA LEU A 29 3.76 10.42 1.04
C LEU A 29 3.99 10.13 -0.45
N GLN A 30 2.95 10.28 -1.28
CA GLN A 30 3.05 10.08 -2.73
C GLN A 30 4.08 11.00 -3.36
N ARG A 31 4.05 12.30 -3.02
CA ARG A 31 5.01 13.28 -3.54
C ARG A 31 6.44 12.95 -3.12
N ALA A 32 6.66 12.65 -1.84
CA ALA A 32 7.98 12.30 -1.31
C ALA A 32 8.53 11.03 -1.98
N LEU A 33 7.74 9.96 -2.05
CA LEU A 33 8.14 8.71 -2.67
C LEU A 33 8.41 8.87 -4.18
N ALA A 34 7.55 9.57 -4.91
CA ALA A 34 7.75 9.83 -6.34
C ALA A 34 9.00 10.68 -6.59
N SER A 35 9.26 11.68 -5.75
CA SER A 35 10.48 12.49 -5.80
C SER A 35 11.72 11.63 -5.58
N GLN A 36 11.71 10.79 -4.54
CA GLN A 36 12.83 9.92 -4.24
C GLN A 36 13.10 8.90 -5.34
N LEU A 37 12.06 8.32 -5.94
CA LEU A 37 12.19 7.40 -7.07
C LEU A 37 12.84 8.09 -8.28
N LYS A 38 12.46 9.34 -8.59
CA LYS A 38 13.09 10.13 -9.66
C LYS A 38 14.58 10.36 -9.38
N THR A 39 14.93 10.70 -8.15
CA THR A 39 16.32 10.93 -7.74
C THR A 39 17.16 9.66 -7.84
N MET A 40 16.66 8.54 -7.32
CA MET A 40 17.38 7.27 -7.32
C MET A 40 17.49 6.63 -8.70
N THR A 41 16.56 6.94 -9.60
CA THR A 41 16.48 6.30 -10.92
C THR A 41 16.24 7.28 -12.07
N PRO A 42 17.23 8.11 -12.44
CA PRO A 42 17.06 9.11 -13.50
C PRO A 42 16.72 8.54 -14.89
N LEU A 43 16.90 7.24 -15.09
CA LEU A 43 16.56 6.53 -16.33
C LEU A 43 15.12 6.03 -16.39
N LEU A 44 14.37 6.09 -15.28
CA LEU A 44 12.97 5.72 -15.23
C LEU A 44 12.09 6.94 -15.50
N ASP A 45 11.03 6.72 -16.28
CA ASP A 45 9.93 7.66 -16.32
C ASP A 45 9.07 7.47 -15.06
N VAL A 46 8.87 8.53 -14.28
CA VAL A 46 8.12 8.47 -13.02
C VAL A 46 6.99 9.48 -13.07
N GLN A 47 5.77 8.96 -13.14
CA GLN A 47 4.54 9.76 -13.27
C GLN A 47 3.62 9.50 -12.07
N THR A 48 2.81 10.48 -11.71
CA THR A 48 1.84 10.41 -10.61
C THR A 48 0.44 10.66 -11.13
N GLU A 49 -0.59 10.08 -10.48
CA GLU A 49 -2.00 10.24 -10.86
C GLU A 49 -2.28 9.83 -12.32
N VAL A 50 -1.71 8.71 -12.75
CA VAL A 50 -1.77 8.27 -14.15
C VAL A 50 -3.05 7.51 -14.41
N ARG A 51 -3.86 7.99 -15.36
CA ARG A 51 -4.99 7.22 -15.88
C ARG A 51 -4.47 6.08 -16.75
N LEU A 52 -4.75 4.85 -16.32
CA LEU A 52 -4.30 3.65 -17.02
C LEU A 52 -5.28 3.16 -18.10
N PHE A 53 -6.54 3.62 -18.03
CA PHE A 53 -7.58 3.31 -18.99
C PHE A 53 -8.34 4.58 -19.38
N ASP A 54 -8.63 4.73 -20.66
CA ASP A 54 -9.31 5.93 -21.19
C ASP A 54 -10.77 6.05 -20.74
N ASN A 55 -11.42 4.92 -20.43
CA ASN A 55 -12.84 4.86 -20.10
C ASN A 55 -13.16 4.66 -18.60
N ARG A 56 -12.14 4.64 -17.72
CA ARG A 56 -12.32 4.52 -16.27
C ARG A 56 -11.79 5.75 -15.57
N ASN A 57 -12.56 6.30 -14.63
CA ASN A 57 -12.11 7.40 -13.79
C ASN A 57 -11.21 6.91 -12.65
N THR A 58 -10.13 6.21 -13.00
CA THR A 58 -9.29 5.47 -12.07
C THR A 58 -7.83 5.74 -12.40
N SER A 59 -7.16 6.55 -11.56
CA SER A 59 -5.73 6.88 -11.67
C SER A 59 -4.89 6.03 -10.72
N ALA A 60 -3.79 5.49 -11.22
CA ALA A 60 -2.72 4.93 -10.41
C ALA A 60 -1.94 6.03 -9.70
N ASP A 61 -1.61 5.81 -8.42
CA ASP A 61 -0.96 6.83 -7.59
C ASP A 61 0.43 7.20 -8.13
N ILE A 62 1.26 6.20 -8.49
CA ILE A 62 2.55 6.37 -9.17
C ILE A 62 2.71 5.29 -10.26
N VAL A 63 3.32 5.63 -11.40
CA VAL A 63 3.71 4.68 -12.45
C VAL A 63 5.18 4.88 -12.81
N LEU A 64 5.94 3.78 -12.80
CA LEU A 64 7.33 3.73 -13.26
C LEU A 64 7.38 3.12 -14.66
N GLY A 65 8.03 3.79 -15.60
CA GLY A 65 8.19 3.38 -16.98
C GLY A 65 9.64 3.07 -17.33
N PHE A 66 9.89 1.92 -17.98
CA PHE A 66 11.19 1.58 -18.53
C PHE A 66 11.07 0.76 -19.82
N ARG A 67 11.46 1.34 -20.96
CA ARG A 67 11.53 0.62 -22.26
C ARG A 67 10.27 -0.21 -22.56
N GLY A 68 9.09 0.39 -22.38
CA GLY A 68 7.78 -0.26 -22.60
C GLY A 68 7.19 -0.97 -21.38
N TRP A 69 8.02 -1.34 -20.39
CA TRP A 69 7.54 -1.90 -19.13
C TRP A 69 6.96 -0.83 -18.22
N LYS A 70 5.89 -1.21 -17.50
CA LYS A 70 5.27 -0.39 -16.46
C LYS A 70 5.34 -1.09 -15.11
N HIS A 71 5.51 -0.29 -14.06
CA HIS A 71 5.28 -0.71 -12.69
C HIS A 71 4.33 0.26 -12.01
N VAL A 72 3.15 -0.23 -11.65
CA VAL A 72 2.13 0.58 -10.97
C VAL A 72 2.38 0.50 -9.46
N VAL A 73 2.43 1.64 -8.78
CA VAL A 73 2.51 1.71 -7.33
C VAL A 73 1.24 2.36 -6.80
N GLU A 74 0.54 1.63 -5.96
CA GLU A 74 -0.69 2.05 -5.30
C GLU A 74 -0.40 2.24 -3.81
N LEU A 75 -0.80 3.37 -3.25
CA LEU A 75 -0.47 3.79 -1.90
C LEU A 75 -1.68 3.69 -0.98
N LYS A 76 -1.37 3.46 0.30
CA LYS A 76 -2.29 3.67 1.41
C LYS A 76 -1.55 4.26 2.59
N TYR A 77 -2.15 5.26 3.24
CA TYR A 77 -1.63 5.83 4.49
C TYR A 77 -2.69 5.86 5.61
N PRO A 78 -3.09 4.68 6.14
CA PRO A 78 -3.96 4.60 7.31
C PRO A 78 -3.28 5.20 8.54
N LYS A 79 -4.04 5.86 9.41
CA LYS A 79 -3.47 6.57 10.57
C LYS A 79 -4.23 6.26 11.85
N GLN A 80 -3.47 6.21 12.94
CA GLN A 80 -3.94 6.36 14.31
C GLN A 80 -3.62 7.76 14.81
N LYS A 81 -4.35 8.17 15.87
CA LYS A 81 -4.18 9.51 16.44
C LYS A 81 -2.75 9.68 16.97
N LEU A 82 -2.08 10.72 16.51
CA LEU A 82 -0.76 11.13 16.97
C LEU A 82 -0.67 12.65 16.87
N LEU A 83 -0.27 13.30 17.96
CA LEU A 83 0.14 14.69 17.96
C LEU A 83 1.62 14.72 18.30
N TRP A 84 2.44 15.21 17.38
CA TRP A 84 3.89 15.25 17.53
C TRP A 84 4.46 16.55 16.97
N THR A 85 5.51 17.07 17.59
CA THR A 85 6.21 18.28 17.14
C THR A 85 7.64 17.93 16.80
N ALA A 86 8.04 18.25 15.58
CA ALA A 86 9.39 18.04 15.08
C ALA A 86 10.40 18.99 15.75
N PRO A 87 11.72 18.66 15.74
CA PRO A 87 12.75 19.52 16.33
C PRO A 87 12.82 20.93 15.74
N ASP A 88 12.39 21.11 14.49
CA ASP A 88 12.30 22.41 13.80
C ASP A 88 10.99 23.17 14.10
N GLY A 89 10.08 22.58 14.88
CA GLY A 89 8.81 23.16 15.29
C GLY A 89 7.60 22.78 14.43
N GLU A 90 7.75 21.98 13.36
CA GLU A 90 6.58 21.51 12.59
C GLU A 90 5.66 20.64 13.46
N ILE A 91 4.34 20.82 13.36
CA ILE A 91 3.35 20.06 14.12
C ILE A 91 2.61 19.06 13.22
N PHE A 92 2.66 17.79 13.60
CA PHE A 92 1.91 16.70 12.98
C PHE A 92 0.70 16.34 13.85
N ASP A 93 -0.50 16.66 13.37
CA ASP A 93 -1.78 16.29 14.00
C ASP A 93 -2.48 15.22 13.16
N LEU A 94 -2.10 13.96 13.39
CA LEU A 94 -2.70 12.82 12.70
C LEU A 94 -4.02 12.45 13.37
N ARG A 95 -5.05 12.32 12.56
CA ARG A 95 -6.39 11.86 12.97
C ARG A 95 -6.56 10.39 12.69
N PHE A 96 -7.32 9.71 13.55
CA PHE A 96 -7.61 8.28 13.42
C PHE A 96 -8.81 8.02 12.51
N GLY A 97 -8.87 6.82 11.92
CA GLY A 97 -10.06 6.25 11.29
C GLY A 97 -10.32 4.81 11.74
N ALA A 98 -11.16 4.08 11.01
CA ALA A 98 -11.60 2.72 11.38
C ALA A 98 -10.67 1.62 10.80
N ASN A 99 -10.20 0.72 11.66
CA ASN A 99 -9.15 -0.25 11.34
C ASN A 99 -9.60 -1.36 10.36
N ASP A 100 -10.84 -1.81 10.49
CA ASP A 100 -11.49 -2.78 9.60
C ASP A 100 -11.54 -2.26 8.16
N LEU A 101 -11.92 -1.00 7.98
CA LEU A 101 -11.94 -0.32 6.69
C LEU A 101 -10.54 -0.15 6.10
N TYR A 102 -9.51 -0.05 6.94
CA TYR A 102 -8.14 0.06 6.49
C TYR A 102 -7.61 -1.25 5.89
N ARG A 103 -7.87 -2.41 6.52
CA ARG A 103 -7.45 -3.70 5.97
C ARG A 103 -8.14 -3.98 4.64
N HIS A 104 -9.46 -3.84 4.61
CA HIS A 104 -10.24 -3.95 3.37
C HIS A 104 -9.71 -3.00 2.28
N GLY A 105 -9.43 -1.73 2.61
CA GLY A 105 -8.92 -0.75 1.65
C GLY A 105 -7.56 -1.11 1.05
N ILE A 106 -6.65 -1.72 1.82
CA ILE A 106 -5.36 -2.21 1.30
C ILE A 106 -5.57 -3.40 0.36
N LEU A 107 -6.44 -4.35 0.74
CA LEU A 107 -6.75 -5.53 -0.07
C LEU A 107 -7.41 -5.16 -1.40
N MET A 108 -8.31 -4.17 -1.40
CA MET A 108 -8.89 -3.62 -2.63
C MET A 108 -7.84 -3.01 -3.56
N LYS A 109 -6.80 -2.37 -3.01
CA LYS A 109 -5.68 -1.84 -3.81
C LYS A 109 -4.87 -2.99 -4.42
N ILE A 110 -4.65 -4.11 -3.71
CA ILE A 110 -3.98 -5.31 -4.26
C ILE A 110 -4.78 -5.87 -5.44
N ALA A 111 -6.08 -6.09 -5.25
CA ALA A 111 -6.95 -6.63 -6.29
C ALA A 111 -6.98 -5.71 -7.52
N ARG A 112 -7.01 -4.40 -7.30
CA ARG A 112 -6.96 -3.41 -8.36
C ARG A 112 -5.64 -3.43 -9.15
N VAL A 113 -4.50 -3.64 -8.49
CA VAL A 113 -3.22 -3.82 -9.21
C VAL A 113 -3.21 -5.11 -10.01
N GLU A 114 -3.79 -6.21 -9.51
CA GLU A 114 -3.97 -7.43 -10.32
C GLU A 114 -4.81 -7.15 -11.58
N GLU A 115 -5.87 -6.35 -11.48
CA GLU A 115 -6.66 -5.93 -12.65
C GLU A 115 -5.83 -5.14 -13.67
N PHE A 116 -4.98 -4.24 -13.20
CA PHE A 116 -4.10 -3.47 -14.08
C PHE A 116 -3.10 -4.37 -14.82
N ILE A 117 -2.49 -5.30 -14.10
CA ILE A 117 -1.53 -6.25 -14.68
C ILE A 117 -2.21 -7.17 -15.69
N ALA A 118 -3.40 -7.68 -15.39
CA ALA A 118 -4.15 -8.54 -16.29
C ALA A 118 -4.60 -7.82 -17.58
N ALA A 119 -4.84 -6.51 -17.50
CA ALA A 119 -5.35 -5.72 -18.63
C ALA A 119 -4.25 -5.06 -19.47
N LEU A 120 -3.03 -4.89 -18.94
CA LEU A 120 -1.96 -4.13 -19.57
C LEU A 120 -0.72 -5.01 -19.79
N PRO A 121 -0.22 -5.15 -21.04
CA PRO A 121 0.98 -5.92 -21.29
C PRO A 121 2.19 -5.33 -20.56
N GLN A 122 3.15 -6.18 -20.21
CA GLN A 122 4.44 -5.77 -19.60
C GLN A 122 4.27 -4.88 -18.36
N THR A 123 3.23 -5.16 -17.57
CA THR A 123 2.90 -4.41 -16.35
C THR A 123 3.12 -5.28 -15.13
N THR A 124 3.71 -4.69 -14.11
CA THR A 124 3.83 -5.24 -12.75
C THR A 124 3.33 -4.18 -11.77
N GLY A 125 3.26 -4.47 -10.49
CA GLY A 125 2.93 -3.43 -9.53
C GLY A 125 3.32 -3.73 -8.10
N SER A 126 3.17 -2.71 -7.27
CA SER A 126 3.34 -2.78 -5.84
C SER A 126 2.17 -2.10 -5.15
N VAL A 127 1.74 -2.65 -4.02
CA VAL A 127 0.91 -1.92 -3.05
C VAL A 127 1.77 -1.57 -1.86
N VAL A 128 1.79 -0.29 -1.49
CA VAL A 128 2.52 0.22 -0.32
C VAL A 128 1.52 0.76 0.68
N ALA A 129 1.52 0.20 1.88
CA ALA A 129 0.79 0.73 3.02
C ALA A 129 1.79 1.21 4.08
N LEU A 130 1.84 2.52 4.35
CA LEU A 130 2.58 3.10 5.48
C LEU A 130 1.59 3.42 6.59
N THR A 131 1.90 3.13 7.86
CA THR A 131 0.95 3.41 8.93
C THR A 131 1.59 3.41 10.31
N ASN A 132 0.98 4.10 11.26
CA ASN A 132 1.21 3.93 12.71
C ASN A 132 0.09 3.10 13.40
N THR A 133 -0.77 2.46 12.61
CA THR A 133 -1.89 1.67 13.12
C THR A 133 -1.43 0.27 13.47
N ALA A 134 -1.01 0.05 14.71
CA ALA A 134 -0.48 -1.23 15.15
C ALA A 134 -1.43 -2.43 15.00
N ALA A 135 -2.74 -2.19 14.89
CA ALA A 135 -3.69 -3.25 14.59
C ALA A 135 -3.43 -3.88 13.20
N LEU A 136 -2.96 -3.12 12.21
CA LEU A 136 -2.81 -3.60 10.83
C LEU A 136 -1.74 -4.68 10.70
N TRP A 137 -0.62 -4.56 11.41
CA TRP A 137 0.46 -5.56 11.42
C TRP A 137 0.34 -6.60 12.54
N LYS A 138 -0.78 -6.62 13.26
CA LYS A 138 -1.12 -7.66 14.23
C LYS A 138 -2.24 -8.53 13.67
N THR A 139 -2.24 -9.81 14.05
CA THR A 139 -3.33 -10.72 13.73
C THR A 139 -4.66 -10.14 14.26
N PRO A 140 -5.70 -10.01 13.43
CA PRO A 140 -7.01 -9.57 13.87
C PRO A 140 -7.63 -10.59 14.83
N LYS A 141 -8.66 -10.15 15.57
CA LYS A 141 -9.43 -11.08 16.40
C LYS A 141 -10.21 -12.02 15.47
N PRO A 142 -10.22 -13.35 15.72
CA PRO A 142 -10.97 -14.30 14.90
C PRO A 142 -12.48 -14.01 14.80
N THR A 143 -13.04 -13.34 15.81
CA THR A 143 -14.45 -12.96 15.87
C THR A 143 -14.73 -11.58 15.30
N GLY A 144 -13.73 -10.90 14.72
CA GLY A 144 -13.91 -9.58 14.11
C GLY A 144 -14.62 -9.66 12.77
N CYS A 145 -15.32 -8.58 12.39
CA CYS A 145 -15.96 -8.45 11.08
C CYS A 145 -14.98 -8.60 9.91
N ASP A 146 -13.71 -8.28 10.14
CA ASP A 146 -12.62 -8.25 9.17
C ASP A 146 -11.58 -9.35 9.41
N ALA A 147 -11.96 -10.45 10.08
CA ALA A 147 -11.04 -11.53 10.43
C ALA A 147 -10.33 -12.15 9.22
N GLU A 148 -11.02 -12.30 8.09
CA GLU A 148 -10.45 -12.81 6.84
C GLU A 148 -9.53 -11.79 6.15
N PHE A 149 -9.67 -10.50 6.44
CA PHE A 149 -8.81 -9.45 5.91
C PHE A 149 -7.46 -9.34 6.63
N ASN A 150 -6.94 -10.46 7.12
CA ASN A 150 -5.74 -10.50 7.94
C ASN A 150 -4.49 -10.04 7.16
N LEU A 151 -3.99 -8.88 7.55
CA LEU A 151 -2.71 -8.31 7.08
C LEU A 151 -1.65 -8.33 8.18
N GLY A 152 -1.83 -9.11 9.24
CA GLY A 152 -0.83 -9.25 10.31
C GLY A 152 0.53 -9.69 9.76
N ASP A 153 1.60 -9.34 10.45
CA ASP A 153 2.94 -9.72 10.00
C ASP A 153 3.08 -11.25 9.88
N GLY A 154 3.55 -11.71 8.72
CA GLY A 154 3.62 -13.12 8.34
C GLY A 154 2.31 -13.73 7.82
N ALA A 155 1.21 -12.97 7.72
CA ALA A 155 -0.04 -13.48 7.18
C ALA A 155 0.04 -13.74 5.67
N LEU A 156 -0.59 -14.82 5.20
CA LEU A 156 -0.73 -15.11 3.78
C LEU A 156 -2.11 -14.62 3.29
N VAL A 157 -2.09 -13.72 2.31
CA VAL A 157 -3.28 -13.19 1.62
C VAL A 157 -3.43 -13.92 0.29
N THR A 158 -4.56 -14.61 0.08
CA THR A 158 -4.84 -15.35 -1.16
C THR A 158 -6.31 -15.73 -1.24
N GLY A 159 -6.80 -16.02 -2.45
CA GLY A 159 -8.14 -16.56 -2.69
C GLY A 159 -9.26 -15.56 -2.38
N ASP A 160 -10.41 -16.11 -2.01
CA ASP A 160 -11.59 -15.35 -1.62
C ASP A 160 -11.49 -14.89 -0.17
N LEU A 161 -11.72 -13.60 0.06
CA LEU A 161 -11.84 -13.02 1.40
C LEU A 161 -13.16 -12.26 1.50
N ASP A 162 -13.85 -12.40 2.63
CA ASP A 162 -15.16 -11.80 2.84
C ASP A 162 -15.28 -11.12 4.21
N TRP A 163 -16.28 -10.25 4.32
CA TRP A 163 -16.74 -9.79 5.62
C TRP A 163 -17.33 -10.96 6.40
N ALA A 164 -17.12 -11.00 7.71
CA ALA A 164 -17.72 -12.03 8.54
C ALA A 164 -19.26 -12.00 8.42
N PRO A 165 -19.97 -13.14 8.54
CA PRO A 165 -21.42 -13.21 8.33
C PRO A 165 -22.25 -12.28 9.24
N HIS A 166 -21.71 -11.88 10.38
CA HIS A 166 -22.35 -10.98 11.35
C HIS A 166 -22.04 -9.49 11.12
N THR A 167 -21.29 -9.17 10.06
CA THR A 167 -20.99 -7.78 9.68
C THR A 167 -22.28 -7.06 9.28
N ALA A 168 -22.48 -5.84 9.77
CA ALA A 168 -23.69 -5.09 9.48
C ALA A 168 -23.88 -4.89 7.96
N GLU A 169 -25.09 -5.16 7.45
CA GLU A 169 -25.42 -5.09 6.02
C GLU A 169 -25.01 -3.75 5.38
N LYS A 170 -25.18 -2.63 6.11
CA LYS A 170 -24.78 -1.31 5.63
C LYS A 170 -23.28 -1.20 5.30
N ILE A 171 -22.42 -1.91 6.03
CA ILE A 171 -20.97 -1.92 5.81
C ILE A 171 -20.69 -2.75 4.55
N VAL A 172 -21.26 -3.95 4.45
CA VAL A 172 -21.12 -4.81 3.28
C VAL A 172 -21.60 -4.10 2.00
N ALA A 173 -22.75 -3.40 2.07
CA ALA A 173 -23.29 -2.64 0.95
C ALA A 173 -22.42 -1.43 0.56
N SER A 174 -21.78 -0.78 1.53
CA SER A 174 -20.98 0.43 1.29
C SER A 174 -19.58 0.14 0.78
N TYR A 175 -18.96 -0.95 1.23
CA TYR A 175 -17.57 -1.28 0.90
C TYR A 175 -17.43 -2.43 -0.10
N GLY A 176 -18.48 -3.24 -0.26
CA GLY A 176 -18.47 -4.40 -1.14
C GLY A 176 -17.58 -5.53 -0.60
N ARG A 177 -17.34 -6.51 -1.47
CA ARG A 177 -16.41 -7.62 -1.22
C ARG A 177 -15.07 -7.32 -1.91
N VAL A 178 -13.99 -7.86 -1.35
CA VAL A 178 -12.70 -7.89 -2.04
C VAL A 178 -12.80 -8.90 -3.20
N PRO A 179 -12.42 -8.55 -4.44
CA PRO A 179 -12.31 -9.53 -5.51
C PRO A 179 -11.35 -10.66 -5.16
N ALA A 180 -11.64 -11.88 -5.62
CA ALA A 180 -10.77 -13.04 -5.39
C ALA A 180 -9.36 -12.79 -5.95
N PHE A 181 -8.33 -13.03 -5.13
CA PHE A 181 -6.94 -12.86 -5.55
C PHE A 181 -6.50 -14.02 -6.42
N ARG A 182 -5.82 -13.69 -7.53
CA ARG A 182 -5.14 -14.68 -8.39
C ARG A 182 -3.79 -15.09 -7.79
N GLY A 183 -3.15 -14.15 -7.10
CA GLY A 183 -1.85 -14.34 -6.45
C GLY A 183 -1.90 -14.82 -5.00
N ARG A 184 -0.70 -14.91 -4.44
CA ARG A 184 -0.44 -15.26 -3.04
C ARG A 184 0.55 -14.25 -2.48
N TYR A 185 0.13 -13.48 -1.48
CA TYR A 185 0.92 -12.36 -0.96
C TYR A 185 1.22 -12.57 0.52
N LEU A 186 2.51 -12.66 0.85
CA LEU A 186 2.95 -12.70 2.23
C LEU A 186 3.06 -11.27 2.77
N ALA A 187 2.24 -10.93 3.76
CA ALA A 187 2.33 -9.65 4.45
C ALA A 187 3.61 -9.62 5.29
N ARG A 188 4.56 -8.75 4.91
CA ARG A 188 5.79 -8.49 5.67
C ARG A 188 5.86 -7.02 6.01
N TRP A 189 5.80 -6.72 7.31
CA TRP A 189 5.86 -5.35 7.80
C TRP A 189 7.28 -4.99 8.20
N SER A 190 7.81 -3.97 7.56
CA SER A 190 9.13 -3.42 7.83
C SER A 190 9.02 -2.16 8.70
N PRO A 191 9.96 -1.93 9.63
CA PRO A 191 10.06 -0.64 10.34
C PRO A 191 10.21 0.52 9.36
N TYR A 192 9.59 1.66 9.67
CA TYR A 192 9.75 2.91 8.91
C TYR A 192 10.36 4.00 9.79
N SER A 193 9.71 4.34 10.91
CA SER A 193 10.18 5.33 11.87
C SER A 193 9.65 5.03 13.27
N ASP A 194 10.29 5.55 14.31
CA ASP A 194 9.80 5.48 15.69
C ASP A 194 10.10 6.78 16.43
N PHE A 195 9.05 7.42 16.94
CA PHE A 195 9.13 8.64 17.74
C PHE A 195 9.12 8.38 19.26
N HIS A 196 9.12 7.11 19.68
CA HIS A 196 9.10 6.66 21.07
C HIS A 196 7.96 7.25 21.91
N VAL A 197 6.83 7.49 21.26
CA VAL A 197 5.57 7.94 21.87
C VAL A 197 4.44 6.99 21.48
N LYS A 198 3.29 7.11 22.17
CA LYS A 198 2.11 6.31 21.82
C LYS A 198 1.70 6.56 20.37
N ASN A 199 1.54 5.48 19.61
CA ASN A 199 1.26 5.51 18.15
C ASN A 199 2.37 6.23 17.34
N GLY A 200 3.59 6.30 17.88
CA GLY A 200 4.77 6.88 17.22
C GLY A 200 5.59 5.87 16.42
N GLU A 201 5.31 4.57 16.53
CA GLU A 201 5.93 3.55 15.69
C GLU A 201 5.18 3.50 14.35
N PHE A 202 5.91 3.73 13.26
CA PHE A 202 5.43 3.55 11.90
C PHE A 202 6.10 2.33 11.26
N ARG A 203 5.29 1.58 10.53
CA ARG A 203 5.73 0.46 9.69
C ARG A 203 5.16 0.59 8.30
N TYR A 204 5.84 0.01 7.33
CA TYR A 204 5.31 -0.14 5.98
C TYR A 204 5.17 -1.60 5.59
N LEU A 205 4.18 -1.88 4.75
CA LEU A 205 4.01 -3.11 4.01
C LEU A 205 4.19 -2.76 2.52
N ALA A 206 5.08 -3.46 1.83
CA ALA A 206 5.25 -3.38 0.38
C ALA A 206 4.95 -4.75 -0.22
N VAL A 207 3.86 -4.88 -0.97
CA VAL A 207 3.46 -6.13 -1.63
C VAL A 207 3.84 -6.05 -3.10
N SER A 208 4.70 -6.95 -3.56
CA SER A 208 4.99 -7.13 -4.98
C SER A 208 3.88 -7.92 -5.67
N ILE A 209 3.44 -7.44 -6.84
CA ILE A 209 2.40 -8.06 -7.65
C ILE A 209 2.95 -8.20 -9.06
N VAL A 210 3.07 -9.45 -9.49
CA VAL A 210 3.54 -9.84 -10.83
C VAL A 210 2.49 -10.72 -11.47
N ASP A 211 2.52 -10.84 -12.80
CA ASP A 211 1.65 -11.78 -13.49
C ASP A 211 2.07 -13.21 -13.12
N GLY A 212 1.10 -14.07 -12.80
CA GLY A 212 1.33 -15.45 -12.35
C GLY A 212 1.95 -16.36 -13.41
N SER A 213 2.13 -15.86 -14.64
CA SER A 213 2.83 -16.53 -15.73
C SER A 213 4.37 -16.53 -15.59
N GLU A 214 4.95 -15.72 -14.68
CA GLU A 214 6.41 -15.65 -14.47
C GLU A 214 6.95 -16.60 -13.38
N GLU A 215 6.12 -17.34 -12.63
CA GLU A 215 6.59 -18.29 -11.59
C GLU A 215 7.08 -19.65 -12.13
N THR A 216 7.01 -19.90 -13.44
CA THR A 216 7.41 -21.19 -14.06
C THR A 216 8.57 -21.11 -15.04
N SER A 217 9.63 -20.38 -14.74
CA SER A 217 10.89 -20.41 -15.53
C SER A 217 12.12 -20.58 -14.67
#